data_AF-A0ABC9U4X1-F1
#
_entry.id   AF-A0ABC9U4X1-F1
#
_cell.length_a   1.000
_cell.length_b   1.000
_cell.length_c   1.000
_cell.angle_alpha   90.00
_cell.angle_beta   90.00
_cell.angle_gamma   90.00
#
_symmetry.space_group_name_H-M   'P 1'
#
loop_
_entity.id
_entity.type
_entity.pdbx_description
1 polymer ?
#
loop_
_entity_poly.entity_id
_entity_poly.type
_entity_poly.pdbx_seq_one_letter_code
_entity_poly.pdbx_strand_id
1 'polypeptide(L)' 'MENPYATARRWSALFDLPMTTRAGNPALRIGDKYFQFNQGNSNALVQLDFLTDTAALKGQTILVGEGRYAFH' A
#
# COMPACT_ATOMS: atom_id res chain seq x y z
N MET A 1 -12.84 -6.38 13.86
CA MET A 1 -12.33 -5.48 12.80
C MET A 1 -10.92 -5.07 13.17
N GLU A 2 -9.94 -5.39 12.34
CA GLU A 2 -8.58 -4.92 12.57
C GLU A 2 -8.48 -3.42 12.24
N ASN A 3 -7.71 -2.69 13.05
CA ASN A 3 -7.54 -1.25 12.96
C ASN A 3 -6.24 -0.93 12.19
N PRO A 4 -6.32 -0.30 10.99
CA PRO A 4 -5.16 0.04 10.16
C PRO A 4 -4.07 0.81 10.91
N TYR A 5 -4.44 1.72 11.81
CA TYR A 5 -3.48 2.48 12.61
C TYR A 5 -2.72 1.58 13.59
N ALA A 6 -3.40 0.62 14.21
CA ALA A 6 -2.77 -0.30 15.14
C ALA A 6 -1.78 -1.22 14.41
N THR A 7 -2.15 -1.72 13.23
CA THR A 7 -1.27 -2.55 12.39
C THR A 7 -0.07 -1.76 11.90
N ALA A 8 -0.28 -0.55 11.37
CA ALA A 8 0.80 0.33 10.93
C ALA A 8 1.77 0.65 12.07
N ARG A 9 1.26 0.99 13.26
CA ARG A 9 2.10 1.24 14.45
C ARG A 9 2.94 0.03 14.84
N ARG A 10 2.36 -1.17 14.79
CA ARG A 10 3.08 -2.41 15.09
C ARG A 10 4.18 -2.69 14.07
N TRP A 11 3.91 -2.50 12.79
CA TRP A 11 4.89 -2.70 11.72
C TRP A 11 5.98 -1.63 11.74
N SER A 12 5.64 -0.38 12.07
CA SER A 12 6.61 0.70 12.31
C SER A 12 7.65 0.27 13.33
N ALA A 13 7.19 -0.21 14.50
CA ALA A 13 8.08 -0.66 15.57
C ALA A 13 8.89 -1.91 15.21
N LEU A 14 8.30 -2.84 14.44
CA LEU A 14 8.95 -4.09 14.07
C LEU A 14 10.08 -3.89 13.04
N PHE A 15 9.86 -3.01 12.06
CA PHE A 15 10.78 -2.79 10.95
C PHE A 15 11.60 -1.49 11.07
N ASP A 16 11.43 -0.77 12.18
CA ASP A 16 12.03 0.55 12.41
C ASP A 16 11.77 1.53 11.25
N LEU A 17 10.51 1.59 10.82
CA LEU A 17 10.08 2.41 9.70
C LEU A 17 9.28 3.63 10.18
N PRO A 18 9.54 4.83 9.62
CA PRO A 18 8.77 6.02 9.95
C PRO A 18 7.31 5.87 9.52
N MET A 19 6.41 6.12 10.47
CA MET A 19 4.98 6.17 10.23
C MET A 19 4.57 7.57 9.75
N THR A 20 3.70 7.61 8.74
CA THR A 20 3.17 8.82 8.13
C THR A 20 1.70 8.60 7.74
N THR A 21 1.09 9.56 7.06
CA THR A 21 -0.23 9.43 6.45
C THR A 21 -0.16 9.65 4.95
N ARG A 22 -0.99 8.92 4.21
CA ARG A 22 -1.15 9.06 2.77
C ARG A 22 -2.62 8.89 2.41
N ALA A 23 -3.18 9.86 1.69
CA ALA A 23 -4.61 9.92 1.38
C ALA A 23 -5.51 9.68 2.62
N GLY A 24 -5.13 10.25 3.77
CA GLY A 24 -5.85 10.09 5.05
C GLY A 24 -5.67 8.75 5.78
N ASN A 25 -4.94 7.80 5.20
CA ASN A 25 -4.70 6.48 5.78
C ASN A 25 -3.29 6.38 6.39
N PRO A 26 -3.10 5.57 7.44
CA PRO A 26 -1.78 5.33 8.01
C PRO A 26 -0.88 4.60 7.02
N ALA A 27 0.38 5.01 6.94
CA ALA A 27 1.36 4.42 6.05
C ALA A 27 2.74 4.35 6.69
N LEU A 28 3.59 3.44 6.20
CA LEU A 28 5.02 3.40 6.50
C LEU A 28 5.78 3.93 5.30
N ARG A 29 6.76 4.81 5.54
CA ARG A 29 7.65 5.32 4.49
C ARG A 29 8.91 4.46 4.40
N ILE A 30 9.25 4.05 3.18
CA ILE A 30 10.43 3.23 2.85
C ILE A 30 11.16 3.95 1.70
N GLY A 31 12.17 4.75 2.03
CA GLY A 31 12.77 5.68 1.07
C GLY A 31 11.71 6.63 0.49
N ASP A 32 11.51 6.58 -0.82
CA ASP A 32 10.48 7.36 -1.52
C ASP A 32 9.19 6.57 -1.82
N LYS A 33 9.09 5.36 -1.28
CA LYS A 33 7.90 4.50 -1.38
C LYS A 33 7.11 4.52 -0.08
N TYR A 34 5.87 4.04 -0.19
CA TYR A 34 4.95 3.98 0.94
C TYR A 34 4.24 2.63 0.97
N PHE A 35 4.11 2.05 2.15
CA PHE A 35 3.21 0.95 2.42
C PHE A 35 2.00 1.49 3.18
N GLN A 36 0.85 1.63 2.50
CA GLN A 36 -0.37 2.21 3.07
C GLN A 36 -1.29 1.10 3.61
N PHE A 37 -1.82 1.33 4.81
CA PHE A 37 -2.76 0.42 5.46
C PHE A 37 -4.17 0.99 5.30
N ASN A 38 -5.01 0.27 4.57
CA ASN A 38 -6.40 0.66 4.34
C ASN A 38 -7.32 -0.21 5.19
N GLN A 39 -8.44 0.35 5.63
CA GLN A 39 -9.52 -0.45 6.19
C GLN A 39 -10.11 -1.32 5.06
N GLY A 40 -10.21 -2.62 5.31
CA GLY A 40 -10.79 -3.57 4.36
C GLY A 40 -11.47 -4.73 5.06
N ASN A 41 -11.89 -5.72 4.27
CA ASN A 41 -12.59 -6.91 4.75
C ASN A 41 -11.65 -8.05 5.14
N SER A 42 -10.36 -7.95 4.84
CA SER A 42 -9.33 -8.94 5.13
C SER A 42 -7.99 -8.26 5.43
N ASN A 43 -7.10 -8.99 6.12
CA ASN A 43 -5.71 -8.58 6.30
C ASN A 43 -4.85 -9.24 5.23
N ALA A 44 -4.63 -8.54 4.11
CA ALA A 44 -3.89 -9.05 2.97
C ALA A 44 -3.20 -7.89 2.21
N LEU A 45 -2.16 -8.24 1.44
CA LEU A 45 -1.62 -7.33 0.43
C LEU A 45 -2.57 -7.32 -0.77
N VAL A 46 -3.32 -6.24 -0.93
CA VAL A 46 -4.40 -6.16 -1.94
C VAL A 46 -4.00 -5.46 -3.23
N GLN A 47 -3.01 -4.56 -3.19
CA GLN A 47 -2.60 -3.79 -4.37
C GLN A 47 -1.14 -3.36 -4.32
N LEU A 48 -0.51 -3.33 -5.50
CA LEU A 48 0.77 -2.68 -5.76
C LEU A 48 0.57 -1.58 -6.81
N ASP A 49 1.01 -0.36 -6.48
CA ASP A 49 0.95 0.80 -7.35
C ASP A 49 2.32 1.08 -7.97
N PHE A 50 2.37 1.14 -9.30
CA PHE A 50 3.57 1.41 -10.09
C PHE A 50 3.41 2.74 -10.82
N LEU A 51 4.45 3.57 -10.81
CA LEU A 51 4.57 4.68 -11.75
C LEU A 51 5.20 4.15 -13.03
N THR A 52 4.63 4.45 -14.19
CA THR A 52 5.16 3.98 -15.47
C THR A 52 5.05 5.01 -16.59
N ASP A 53 6.09 5.06 -17.43
CA ASP A 53 6.09 5.85 -18.66
C ASP A 53 5.63 5.03 -19.88
N THR A 54 5.38 3.73 -19.70
CA THR A 54 4.90 2.86 -20.77
C THR A 54 3.45 3.18 -21.10
N ALA A 55 3.22 3.82 -22.26
CA ALA A 55 1.89 4.24 -22.70
C ALA A 55 0.85 3.10 -22.71
N ALA A 56 1.26 1.88 -23.04
CA ALA A 56 0.37 0.71 -23.05
C ALA A 56 -0.11 0.27 -21.65
N LEU A 57 0.65 0.59 -20.60
CA LEU A 57 0.32 0.20 -19.23
C LEU A 57 -0.26 1.35 -18.40
N LYS A 58 -0.03 2.60 -18.80
CA LYS A 58 -0.49 3.76 -18.04
C LYS A 58 -2.02 3.74 -17.85
N GLY A 59 -2.47 3.86 -16.62
CA GLY A 59 -3.89 3.78 -16.22
C GLY A 59 -4.45 2.36 -16.15
N GLN A 60 -3.67 1.32 -16.46
CA GLN A 60 -4.13 -0.07 -16.43
C GLN A 60 -4.08 -0.65 -15.02
N THR A 61 -5.01 -1.56 -14.73
CA THR A 61 -4.91 -2.45 -13.57
C THR A 61 -4.96 -3.89 -14.04
N ILE A 62 -3.95 -4.67 -13.68
CA ILE A 62 -3.85 -6.09 -13.98
C ILE A 62 -4.17 -6.89 -12.71
N LEU A 63 -4.98 -7.94 -12.85
CA LEU A 63 -5.26 -8.90 -11.78
C LEU A 63 -4.39 -10.14 -11.97
N VAL A 64 -3.62 -10.50 -10.95
CA VAL A 64 -2.85 -11.74 -10.91
C VAL A 64 -3.20 -12.47 -9.61
N GLY A 65 -3.94 -13.58 -9.73
CA GLY A 65 -4.60 -14.18 -8.58
C GLY A 65 -5.57 -13.19 -7.93
N GLU A 66 -5.41 -12.95 -6.63
CA GLU A 66 -6.17 -11.95 -5.87
C GLU A 66 -5.49 -10.57 -5.79
N GLY A 67 -4.27 -10.45 -6.33
CA GLY A 67 -3.47 -9.22 -6.27
C GLY A 67 -3.79 -8.24 -7.40
N ARG A 68 -3.92 -6.95 -7.06
CA ARG A 68 -4.09 -5.86 -8.02
C ARG A 68 -2.75 -5.17 -8.33
N TYR A 69 -2.43 -5.01 -9.60
CA TYR A 69 -1.24 -4.31 -10.07
C TYR A 69 -1.69 -3.08 -10.85
N ALA A 70 -1.68 -1.92 -10.22
CA ALA A 70 -2.15 -0.67 -10.81
C ALA A 70 -0.98 0.16 -11.32
N PHE A 71 -1.06 0.60 -12.57
CA PHE A 71 -0.03 1.36 -13.26
C PHE A 71 -0.54 2.78 -13.50
N HIS A 72 0.20 3.77 -13.02
CA HIS A 72 -0.15 5.21 -13.04
C HIS A 72 0.84 6.01 -13.87
#